data_AF-A0A9P6PCF3-F1
#
_entry.id   AF-A0A9P6PCF3-F1
#
_cell.length_a   1.000
_cell.length_b   1.000
_cell.length_c   1.000
_cell.angle_alpha   90.00
_cell.angle_beta   90.00
_cell.angle_gamma   90.00
#
_symmetry.space_group_name_H-M   'P 1'
#
loop_
_entity.id
_entity.type
_entity.pdbx_description
1 polymer ?
#
loop_
_entity_poly.entity_id
_entity_poly.type
_entity_poly.pdbx_seq_one_letter_code
_entity_poly.pdbx_strand_id
1 'polypeptide(L)'
;MPLDSSAQHSSGQVLPFRESLLAMLGISFVTILVTLDQTVVGFALLALSCAGAAVSTRSMPYALLMAFMTLGGLGLGFVMPNLTVFVQQTAGREHLGIATALLQSLRMIGGMIGAAVTGTLVSHLYASGVRDTLARSHADPWFDAFSDPQVLINRDAQHQLIQQLGAAGHNGVTLLEGAREALVGAIHIGVALAALVALWTVWHARRVPPVQLARAAQQESAMPE
;
A
#
# COMPACT_ATOMS: atom_id res chain seq x y z
N MET A 1 64.14 -33.92 -9.82
CA MET A 1 63.14 -32.92 -10.22
C MET A 1 61.82 -33.24 -9.54
N PRO A 2 61.45 -32.56 -8.44
CA PRO A 2 60.08 -32.54 -7.97
C PRO A 2 59.42 -31.21 -8.35
N LEU A 3 58.23 -31.29 -8.94
CA LEU A 3 57.39 -30.17 -9.33
C LEU A 3 56.56 -29.70 -8.13
N ASP A 4 56.38 -28.38 -8.05
CA ASP A 4 55.46 -27.67 -7.17
C ASP A 4 54.08 -28.34 -7.07
N SER A 5 53.53 -28.34 -5.86
CA SER A 5 52.08 -28.47 -5.65
C SER A 5 51.68 -27.49 -4.54
N SER A 6 51.63 -26.22 -4.89
CA SER A 6 50.94 -25.18 -4.13
C SER A 6 49.44 -25.46 -4.14
N ALA A 7 49.00 -26.44 -3.34
CA ALA A 7 47.61 -26.65 -3.02
C ALA A 7 47.18 -25.55 -2.05
N GLN A 8 46.82 -24.39 -2.59
CA GLN A 8 45.96 -23.43 -1.91
C GLN A 8 44.58 -24.08 -1.72
N HIS A 9 44.41 -24.85 -0.65
CA HIS A 9 43.10 -25.15 -0.10
C HIS A 9 42.90 -24.22 1.10
N SER A 10 42.38 -23.02 0.83
CA SER A 10 41.69 -22.22 1.84
C SER A 10 40.36 -22.92 2.10
N SER A 11 40.42 -24.00 2.88
CA SER A 11 39.25 -24.73 3.36
C SER A 11 38.42 -23.77 4.19
N GLY A 12 37.19 -23.51 3.74
CA GLY A 12 36.21 -22.68 4.43
C GLY A 12 36.15 -23.07 5.90
N GLN A 13 36.69 -22.21 6.75
CA GLN A 13 36.72 -22.39 8.18
C GLN A 13 35.28 -22.21 8.67
N VAL A 14 34.55 -23.32 8.71
CA VAL A 14 33.25 -23.42 9.35
C VAL A 14 33.43 -23.00 10.81
N LEU A 15 32.92 -21.81 11.14
CA LEU A 15 32.93 -21.28 12.50
C LEU A 15 32.40 -22.38 13.44
N PRO A 16 33.08 -22.68 14.57
CA PRO A 16 32.63 -23.69 15.50
C PRO A 16 31.16 -23.45 15.84
N PHE A 17 30.36 -24.53 15.93
CA PHE A 17 28.90 -24.49 16.02
C PHE A 17 28.36 -23.40 16.96
N ARG A 18 29.05 -23.17 18.08
CA ARG A 18 28.78 -22.17 19.12
C ARG A 18 28.83 -20.72 18.60
N GLU A 19 29.84 -20.39 17.79
CA GLU A 19 30.04 -19.07 17.19
C GLU A 19 29.07 -18.83 16.04
N SER A 20 28.76 -19.86 15.25
CA SER A 20 27.74 -19.78 14.21
C SER A 20 26.34 -19.60 14.80
N LEU A 21 26.05 -20.25 15.95
CA LEU A 21 24.79 -20.10 16.68
C LEU A 21 24.68 -18.71 17.34
N LEU A 22 25.75 -18.19 17.93
CA LEU A 22 25.81 -16.82 18.45
C LEU A 22 25.73 -15.76 17.35
N ALA A 23 26.37 -15.97 16.21
CA ALA A 23 26.26 -15.10 15.05
C ALA A 23 24.84 -15.13 14.46
N MET A 24 24.22 -16.30 14.37
CA MET A 24 22.86 -16.45 13.88
C MET A 24 21.82 -15.87 14.85
N LEU A 25 21.98 -16.04 16.16
CA LEU A 25 21.16 -15.39 17.20
C LEU A 25 21.36 -13.87 17.20
N GLY A 26 22.60 -13.41 17.06
CA GLY A 26 22.94 -11.99 17.00
C GLY A 26 22.37 -11.32 15.74
N ILE A 27 22.50 -11.96 14.58
CA ILE A 27 21.92 -11.49 13.32
C ILE A 27 20.39 -11.52 13.42
N SER A 28 19.77 -12.57 13.95
CA SER A 28 18.31 -12.61 14.15
C SER A 28 17.84 -11.54 15.13
N PHE A 29 18.58 -11.28 16.22
CA PHE A 29 18.24 -10.24 17.19
C PHE A 29 18.40 -8.84 16.62
N VAL A 30 19.49 -8.58 15.88
CA VAL A 30 19.71 -7.31 15.16
C VAL A 30 18.67 -7.12 14.08
N THR A 31 18.32 -8.18 13.33
CA THR A 31 17.26 -8.13 12.31
C THR A 31 15.91 -7.83 12.95
N ILE A 32 15.59 -8.46 14.09
CA ILE A 32 14.35 -8.18 14.84
C ILE A 32 14.31 -6.73 15.34
N LEU A 33 15.41 -6.22 15.91
CA LEU A 33 15.51 -4.85 16.39
C LEU A 33 15.43 -3.82 15.23
N VAL A 34 15.97 -4.17 14.06
CA VAL A 34 15.91 -3.40 12.81
C VAL A 34 14.52 -3.46 12.14
N THR A 35 13.81 -4.58 12.20
CA THR A 35 12.49 -4.73 11.55
C THR A 35 11.42 -3.80 12.15
N LEU A 36 11.51 -3.48 13.44
CA LEU A 36 10.62 -2.51 14.08
C LEU A 36 10.85 -1.09 13.56
N ASP A 37 12.09 -0.72 13.24
CA ASP A 37 12.39 0.57 12.63
C ASP A 37 11.99 0.56 11.13
N GLN A 38 12.27 -0.54 10.41
CA GLN A 38 11.92 -0.68 8.99
C GLN A 38 10.42 -0.69 8.70
N THR A 39 9.59 -1.25 9.59
CA THR A 39 8.13 -1.20 9.44
C THR A 39 7.59 0.21 9.64
N VAL A 40 8.11 0.95 10.63
CA VAL A 40 7.77 2.36 10.84
C VAL A 40 8.20 3.21 9.64
N VAL A 41 9.42 3.00 9.12
CA VAL A 41 9.91 3.65 7.90
C VAL A 41 9.04 3.29 6.71
N GLY A 42 8.69 2.02 6.51
CA GLY A 42 7.86 1.56 5.41
C GLY A 42 6.46 2.20 5.42
N PHE A 43 5.81 2.25 6.58
CA PHE A 43 4.52 2.93 6.73
C PHE A 43 4.64 4.46 6.60
N ALA A 44 5.73 5.07 7.04
CA ALA A 44 5.99 6.49 6.84
C ALA A 44 6.18 6.84 5.36
N LEU A 45 6.92 6.02 4.61
CA LEU A 45 7.10 6.17 3.16
C LEU A 45 5.77 6.01 2.41
N LEU A 46 4.95 5.02 2.81
CA LEU A 46 3.63 4.82 2.25
C LEU A 46 2.70 6.02 2.53
N ALA A 47 2.68 6.52 3.77
CA ALA A 47 1.91 7.69 4.14
C ALA A 47 2.36 8.94 3.38
N LEU A 48 3.67 9.14 3.20
CA LEU A 48 4.22 10.25 2.42
C LEU A 48 3.87 10.14 0.92
N SER A 49 3.89 8.94 0.36
CA SER A 49 3.44 8.66 -1.00
C SER A 49 1.96 9.03 -1.18
N CYS A 50 1.09 8.55 -0.28
CA CYS A 50 -0.35 8.86 -0.34
C CYS A 50 -0.62 10.35 -0.10
N ALA A 51 0.09 11.01 0.81
CA ALA A 51 -0.03 12.45 1.04
C ALA A 51 0.43 13.26 -0.18
N GLY A 52 1.56 12.89 -0.79
CA GLY A 52 2.05 13.51 -2.02
C GLY A 52 1.08 13.32 -3.19
N ALA A 53 0.49 12.14 -3.32
CA ALA A 53 -0.54 11.85 -4.31
C ALA A 53 -1.85 12.61 -4.04
N ALA A 54 -2.25 12.78 -2.77
CA ALA A 54 -3.46 13.53 -2.40
C ALA A 54 -3.36 15.04 -2.68
N VAL A 55 -2.15 15.60 -2.71
CA VAL A 55 -1.89 17.02 -3.01
C VAL A 55 -1.51 17.23 -4.49
N SER A 56 -1.40 16.15 -5.29
CA SER A 56 -0.90 16.22 -6.67
C SER A 56 -1.87 16.90 -7.63
N THR A 57 -1.62 18.16 -7.96
CA THR A 57 -2.48 18.95 -8.88
C THR A 57 -2.11 18.72 -10.36
N ARG A 58 -3.02 19.05 -11.30
CA ARG A 58 -2.88 18.96 -12.78
C ARG A 58 -1.61 19.61 -13.36
N SER A 59 -0.96 20.51 -12.61
CA SER A 59 0.27 21.22 -12.96
C SER A 59 1.57 20.55 -12.49
N MET A 60 1.52 19.42 -11.77
CA MET A 60 2.73 18.74 -11.31
C MET A 60 3.45 17.98 -12.44
N PRO A 61 4.79 18.00 -12.46
CA PRO A 61 5.57 17.25 -13.45
C PRO A 61 5.39 15.74 -13.23
N TYR A 62 5.22 14.98 -14.32
CA TYR A 62 5.08 13.52 -14.31
C TYR A 62 6.17 12.79 -13.49
N ALA A 63 7.39 13.34 -13.46
CA ALA A 63 8.50 12.80 -12.68
C ALA A 63 8.20 12.77 -11.17
N LEU A 64 7.48 13.77 -10.64
CA LEU A 64 7.14 13.83 -9.23
C LEU A 64 6.06 12.80 -8.87
N LEU A 65 5.08 12.59 -9.75
CA LEU A 65 4.09 11.54 -9.58
C LEU A 65 4.74 10.15 -9.61
N MET A 66 5.67 9.91 -10.55
CA MET A 66 6.46 8.68 -10.58
C MET A 66 7.27 8.51 -9.29
N ALA A 67 7.91 9.57 -8.78
CA ALA A 67 8.64 9.52 -7.53
C ALA A 67 7.75 9.11 -6.35
N PHE A 68 6.54 9.68 -6.22
CA PHE A 68 5.60 9.26 -5.17
C PHE A 68 5.13 7.82 -5.34
N MET A 69 4.87 7.36 -6.57
CA MET A 69 4.50 5.95 -6.83
C MET A 69 5.64 4.99 -6.49
N THR A 70 6.89 5.33 -6.85
CA THR A 70 8.07 4.56 -6.47
C THR A 70 8.25 4.52 -4.96
N LEU A 71 8.05 5.65 -4.27
CA LEU A 71 8.13 5.73 -2.81
C LEU A 71 7.08 4.85 -2.14
N GLY A 72 5.86 4.83 -2.67
CA GLY A 72 4.77 3.97 -2.18
C GLY A 72 5.09 2.48 -2.38
N GLY A 73 5.63 2.13 -3.56
CA GLY A 73 6.09 0.77 -3.86
C GLY A 73 7.21 0.29 -2.93
N LEU A 74 8.20 1.14 -2.66
CA LEU A 74 9.26 0.86 -1.69
C LEU A 74 8.70 0.70 -0.27
N GLY A 75 7.78 1.58 0.15
CA GLY A 75 7.12 1.48 1.45
C GLY A 75 6.40 0.14 1.63
N LEU A 76 5.60 -0.27 0.65
CA LEU A 76 4.95 -1.60 0.63
C LEU A 76 5.96 -2.75 0.67
N GLY A 77 7.08 -2.62 -0.04
CA GLY A 77 8.17 -3.61 -0.05
C GLY A 77 8.83 -3.82 1.33
N PHE A 78 8.90 -2.78 2.16
CA PHE A 78 9.37 -2.91 3.54
C PHE A 78 8.29 -3.41 4.50
N VAL A 79 7.04 -3.04 4.30
CA VAL A 79 5.95 -3.39 5.23
C VAL A 79 5.55 -4.87 5.11
N MET A 80 5.35 -5.37 3.89
CA MET A 80 4.75 -6.68 3.65
C MET A 80 5.57 -7.86 4.21
N PRO A 81 6.89 -7.97 3.96
CA PRO A 81 7.70 -9.06 4.50
C PRO A 81 7.87 -8.95 6.02
N ASN A 82 8.09 -7.73 6.53
CA ASN A 82 8.40 -7.52 7.94
C ASN A 82 7.22 -7.82 8.87
N LEU A 83 6.00 -7.39 8.53
CA LEU A 83 4.81 -7.74 9.30
C LEU A 83 4.52 -9.24 9.28
N THR A 84 4.72 -9.88 8.12
CA THR A 84 4.50 -11.32 7.97
C THR A 84 5.43 -12.10 8.89
N VAL A 85 6.74 -11.78 8.87
CA VAL A 85 7.72 -12.41 9.75
C VAL A 85 7.41 -12.13 11.22
N PHE A 86 7.06 -10.90 11.59
CA PHE A 86 6.75 -10.55 12.98
C PHE A 86 5.60 -11.40 13.56
N VAL A 87 4.50 -11.52 12.82
CA VAL A 87 3.35 -12.32 13.26
C VAL A 87 3.70 -13.81 13.30
N GLN A 88 4.48 -14.29 12.32
CA GLN A 88 4.98 -15.67 12.32
C GLN A 88 5.88 -15.97 13.53
N GLN A 89 6.79 -15.06 13.89
CA GLN A 89 7.67 -15.21 15.05
C GLN A 89 6.86 -15.19 16.35
N THR A 90 5.85 -14.31 16.44
CA THR A 90 5.00 -14.18 17.63
C THR A 90 4.11 -15.42 17.82
N ALA A 91 3.63 -16.03 16.73
CA ALA A 91 2.78 -17.23 16.78
C ALA A 91 3.56 -18.52 17.13
N GLY A 92 4.89 -18.52 17.01
CA GLY A 92 5.72 -19.71 17.22
C GLY A 92 5.64 -20.71 16.07
N ARG A 93 6.61 -21.64 16.03
CA ARG A 93 6.80 -22.60 14.91
C ARG A 93 5.59 -23.50 14.67
N GLU A 94 4.89 -23.88 15.72
CA GLU A 94 3.76 -24.83 15.68
C GLU A 94 2.51 -24.22 15.02
N HIS A 95 2.32 -22.91 15.10
CA HIS A 95 1.14 -22.22 14.57
C HIS A 95 1.41 -21.38 13.32
N LEU A 96 2.58 -21.54 12.68
CA LEU A 96 2.97 -20.76 11.49
C LEU A 96 1.95 -20.85 10.35
N GLY A 97 1.40 -22.04 10.10
CA GLY A 97 0.40 -22.24 9.06
C GLY A 97 -0.89 -21.45 9.33
N ILE A 98 -1.36 -21.48 10.57
CA ILE A 98 -2.58 -20.77 11.02
C ILE A 98 -2.35 -19.26 10.95
N ALA A 99 -1.22 -18.78 11.47
CA ALA A 99 -0.88 -17.35 11.49
C ALA A 99 -0.76 -16.77 10.07
N THR A 100 -0.13 -17.50 9.16
CA THR A 100 0.01 -17.10 7.76
C THR A 100 -1.34 -17.08 7.04
N ALA A 101 -2.17 -18.11 7.24
CA ALA A 101 -3.50 -18.17 6.64
C ALA A 101 -4.44 -17.05 7.15
N LEU A 102 -4.37 -16.73 8.45
CA LEU A 102 -5.12 -15.64 9.05
C LEU A 102 -4.67 -14.29 8.50
N LEU A 103 -3.36 -14.04 8.41
CA LEU A 103 -2.82 -12.82 7.81
C LEU A 103 -3.27 -12.64 6.35
N GLN A 104 -3.22 -13.71 5.57
CA GLN A 104 -3.66 -13.68 4.18
C GLN A 104 -5.16 -13.41 4.07
N SER A 105 -5.97 -14.04 4.92
CA SER A 105 -7.42 -13.80 4.99
C SER A 105 -7.73 -12.35 5.35
N LEU A 106 -7.08 -11.81 6.38
CA LEU A 106 -7.23 -10.41 6.79
C LEU A 106 -6.85 -9.45 5.66
N ARG A 107 -5.79 -9.76 4.91
CA ARG A 107 -5.36 -8.95 3.76
C ARG A 107 -6.37 -8.97 2.62
N MET A 108 -6.94 -10.13 2.30
CA MET A 108 -7.99 -10.22 1.28
C MET A 108 -9.25 -9.46 1.70
N ILE A 109 -9.69 -9.64 2.95
CA ILE A 109 -10.84 -8.94 3.51
C ILE A 109 -10.59 -7.43 3.48
N GLY A 110 -9.43 -6.97 3.96
CA GLY A 110 -9.05 -5.56 3.94
C GLY A 110 -8.97 -4.98 2.53
N GLY A 111 -8.46 -5.75 1.56
CA GLY A 111 -8.46 -5.35 0.15
C GLY A 111 -9.86 -5.19 -0.44
N MET A 112 -10.76 -6.12 -0.15
CA MET A 112 -12.16 -6.05 -0.60
C MET A 112 -12.91 -4.88 0.06
N ILE A 113 -12.78 -4.71 1.37
CA ILE A 113 -13.42 -3.59 2.10
C ILE A 113 -12.84 -2.26 1.61
N GLY A 114 -11.52 -2.16 1.49
CA GLY A 114 -10.85 -0.94 1.02
C GLY A 114 -11.28 -0.54 -0.40
N ALA A 115 -11.32 -1.51 -1.32
CA ALA A 115 -11.78 -1.28 -2.68
C ALA A 115 -13.27 -0.91 -2.74
N ALA A 116 -14.13 -1.58 -1.96
CA ALA A 116 -15.56 -1.29 -1.91
C ALA A 116 -15.83 0.12 -1.38
N VAL A 117 -15.24 0.47 -0.22
CA VAL A 117 -15.42 1.80 0.39
C VAL A 117 -14.89 2.90 -0.52
N THR A 118 -13.67 2.74 -1.05
CA THR A 118 -13.07 3.75 -1.93
C THR A 118 -13.85 3.87 -3.24
N GLY A 119 -14.26 2.75 -3.84
CA GLY A 119 -15.04 2.73 -5.07
C GLY A 119 -16.42 3.38 -4.92
N THR A 120 -17.15 3.06 -3.84
CA THR A 120 -18.45 3.69 -3.54
C THR A 120 -18.29 5.17 -3.27
N LEU A 121 -17.28 5.57 -2.49
CA LEU A 121 -17.00 6.98 -2.21
C LEU A 121 -16.70 7.76 -3.50
N VAL A 122 -15.78 7.26 -4.33
CA VAL A 122 -15.41 7.89 -5.60
C VAL A 122 -16.61 7.98 -6.54
N SER A 123 -17.40 6.90 -6.65
CA SER A 123 -18.61 6.87 -7.49
C SER A 123 -19.65 7.90 -7.04
N HIS A 124 -19.91 8.00 -5.73
CA HIS A 124 -20.87 8.97 -5.20
C HIS A 124 -20.41 10.42 -5.39
N LEU A 125 -19.13 10.71 -5.14
CA LEU A 125 -18.55 12.04 -5.35
C LEU A 125 -18.54 12.43 -6.82
N TYR A 126 -18.23 11.47 -7.71
CA TYR A 126 -18.29 11.67 -9.16
C TYR A 126 -19.72 11.99 -9.61
N ALA A 127 -20.70 11.17 -9.25
CA ALA A 127 -22.10 11.40 -9.59
C ALA A 127 -22.61 12.76 -9.08
N SER A 128 -22.21 13.15 -7.85
CA SER A 128 -22.52 14.46 -7.29
C SER A 128 -21.90 15.60 -8.10
N GLY A 129 -20.63 15.49 -8.48
CA GLY A 129 -19.92 16.53 -9.24
C GLY A 129 -20.41 16.67 -10.69
N VAL A 130 -20.76 15.56 -11.33
CA VAL A 130 -21.40 15.54 -12.65
C VAL A 130 -22.76 16.23 -12.60
N ARG A 131 -23.59 15.91 -11.60
CA ARG A 131 -24.92 16.52 -11.43
C ARG A 131 -24.82 18.04 -11.28
N ASP A 132 -23.88 18.52 -10.47
CA ASP A 132 -23.64 19.96 -10.31
C ASP A 132 -23.17 20.64 -11.62
N THR A 133 -22.29 19.98 -12.38
CA THR A 133 -21.80 20.49 -13.67
C THR A 133 -22.92 20.59 -14.71
N LEU A 134 -23.78 19.57 -14.79
CA LEU A 134 -24.92 19.56 -15.71
C LEU A 134 -25.98 20.58 -15.32
N ALA A 135 -26.29 20.72 -14.02
CA ALA A 135 -27.24 21.70 -13.51
C ALA A 135 -26.82 23.14 -13.87
N ARG A 136 -25.52 23.46 -13.74
CA ARG A 136 -24.97 24.77 -14.15
C ARG A 136 -25.12 25.07 -15.64
N SER A 137 -25.22 24.04 -16.47
CA SER A 137 -25.32 24.15 -17.94
C SER A 137 -26.72 23.85 -18.47
N HIS A 138 -27.73 23.69 -17.60
CA HIS A 138 -29.10 23.28 -17.93
C HIS A 138 -29.16 21.98 -18.77
N ALA A 139 -28.23 21.06 -18.51
CA ALA A 139 -28.06 19.81 -19.24
C ALA A 139 -28.48 18.57 -18.40
N ASP A 140 -29.32 18.74 -17.38
CA ASP A 140 -29.78 17.66 -16.49
C ASP A 140 -30.26 16.37 -17.19
N PRO A 141 -30.96 16.43 -18.35
CA PRO A 141 -31.39 15.22 -19.06
C PRO A 141 -30.25 14.31 -19.50
N TRP A 142 -29.01 14.83 -19.58
CA TRP A 142 -27.83 14.08 -20.00
C TRP A 142 -27.13 13.37 -18.85
N PHE A 143 -27.66 13.42 -17.62
CA PHE A 143 -27.03 12.82 -16.44
C PHE A 143 -26.72 11.34 -16.64
N ASP A 144 -27.65 10.57 -17.21
CA ASP A 144 -27.46 9.13 -17.43
C ASP A 144 -26.28 8.85 -18.38
N ALA A 145 -26.07 9.71 -19.38
CA ALA A 145 -24.95 9.59 -20.31
C ALA A 145 -23.58 9.89 -19.65
N PHE A 146 -23.56 10.74 -18.63
CA PHE A 146 -22.34 11.02 -17.84
C PHE A 146 -22.23 10.18 -16.57
N SER A 147 -23.25 9.42 -16.19
CA SER A 147 -23.25 8.61 -14.97
C SER A 147 -22.21 7.50 -15.01
N ASP A 148 -21.88 7.01 -16.20
CA ASP A 148 -20.81 6.04 -16.44
C ASP A 148 -19.47 6.76 -16.68
N PRO A 149 -18.49 6.69 -15.74
CA PRO A 149 -17.17 7.29 -15.92
C PRO A 149 -16.42 6.73 -17.14
N GLN A 150 -16.80 5.57 -17.66
CA GLN A 150 -16.17 4.94 -18.81
C GLN A 150 -16.31 5.79 -20.08
N VAL A 151 -17.33 6.67 -20.15
CA VAL A 151 -17.46 7.66 -21.21
C VAL A 151 -16.29 8.65 -21.22
N LEU A 152 -15.63 8.91 -20.08
CA LEU A 152 -14.44 9.78 -20.01
C LEU A 152 -13.15 9.11 -20.51
N ILE A 153 -13.18 7.81 -20.76
CA ILE A 153 -12.03 7.03 -21.21
C ILE A 153 -12.19 6.61 -22.68
N ASN A 154 -13.42 6.22 -23.07
CA ASN A 154 -13.70 5.76 -24.42
C ASN A 154 -13.82 6.93 -25.41
N ARG A 155 -12.84 7.06 -26.32
CA ARG A 155 -12.80 8.14 -27.33
C ARG A 155 -14.00 8.11 -28.27
N ASP A 156 -14.45 6.93 -28.69
CA ASP A 156 -15.58 6.82 -29.62
C ASP A 156 -16.88 7.29 -28.96
N ALA A 157 -17.10 6.89 -27.70
CA ALA A 157 -18.24 7.33 -26.91
C ALA A 157 -18.21 8.85 -26.66
N GLN A 158 -17.03 9.45 -26.44
CA GLN A 158 -16.89 10.91 -26.32
C GLN A 158 -17.28 11.64 -27.59
N HIS A 159 -16.78 11.19 -28.75
CA HIS A 159 -17.08 11.83 -30.02
C HIS A 159 -18.59 11.78 -30.30
N GLN A 160 -19.24 10.64 -30.06
CA GLN A 160 -20.69 10.51 -30.19
C GLN A 160 -21.45 11.42 -29.23
N LEU A 161 -21.08 11.45 -27.96
CA LEU A 161 -21.74 12.27 -26.94
C LEU A 161 -21.57 13.77 -27.21
N ILE A 162 -20.38 14.20 -27.62
CA ILE A 162 -20.11 15.60 -27.98
C ILE A 162 -20.93 16.02 -29.20
N GLN A 163 -21.06 15.15 -30.21
CA GLN A 163 -21.89 15.43 -31.39
C GLN A 163 -23.37 15.56 -31.01
N GLN A 164 -23.89 14.65 -30.18
CA GLN A 164 -25.27 14.70 -29.70
C GLN A 164 -25.56 15.94 -28.85
N LEU A 165 -24.65 16.29 -27.93
CA LEU A 165 -24.75 17.50 -27.13
C LEU A 165 -24.69 18.76 -27.98
N GLY A 166 -23.80 18.79 -28.99
CA GLY A 166 -23.70 19.89 -29.94
C GLY A 166 -24.98 20.08 -30.75
N ALA A 167 -25.62 18.99 -31.20
CA ALA A 167 -26.92 19.03 -31.87
C ALA A 167 -28.05 19.53 -30.95
N ALA A 168 -27.94 19.27 -29.64
CA ALA A 168 -28.86 19.78 -28.62
C ALA A 168 -28.54 21.22 -28.15
N GLY A 169 -27.51 21.87 -28.70
CA GLY A 169 -27.11 23.23 -28.34
C GLY A 169 -26.22 23.36 -27.11
N HIS A 170 -25.70 22.24 -26.57
CA HIS A 170 -24.78 22.23 -25.44
C HIS A 170 -23.32 22.08 -25.88
N ASN A 171 -22.42 22.73 -25.13
CA ASN A 171 -20.98 22.60 -25.33
C ASN A 171 -20.46 21.29 -24.70
N GLY A 172 -20.60 20.18 -25.42
CA GLY A 172 -20.20 18.85 -24.94
C GLY A 172 -18.76 18.75 -24.45
N VAL A 173 -17.84 19.53 -25.03
CA VAL A 173 -16.44 19.62 -24.59
C VAL A 173 -16.32 20.18 -23.17
N THR A 174 -17.07 21.23 -22.84
CA THR A 174 -17.02 21.87 -21.50
C THR A 174 -17.66 20.98 -20.44
N LEU A 175 -18.76 20.29 -20.79
CA LEU A 175 -19.41 19.32 -19.91
C LEU A 175 -18.49 18.12 -19.63
N LEU A 176 -17.77 17.65 -20.66
CA LEU A 176 -16.81 16.56 -20.52
C LEU A 176 -15.61 16.94 -19.64
N GLU A 177 -15.08 18.17 -19.78
CA GLU A 177 -14.02 18.64 -18.88
C GLU A 177 -14.53 18.84 -17.45
N GLY A 178 -15.76 19.34 -17.24
CA GLY A 178 -16.34 19.42 -15.91
C GLY A 178 -16.57 18.05 -15.26
N ALA A 179 -17.03 17.06 -16.03
CA ALA A 179 -17.10 15.67 -15.57
C ALA A 179 -15.71 15.10 -15.25
N ARG A 180 -14.68 15.44 -16.04
CA ARG A 180 -13.29 15.05 -15.77
C ARG A 180 -12.79 15.65 -14.46
N GLU A 181 -13.05 16.93 -14.23
CA GLU A 181 -12.69 17.60 -12.98
C GLU A 181 -13.41 16.98 -11.78
N ALA A 182 -14.69 16.64 -11.91
CA ALA A 182 -15.44 15.93 -10.88
C ALA A 182 -14.83 14.55 -10.57
N LEU A 183 -14.46 13.77 -11.60
CA LEU A 183 -13.82 12.47 -11.43
C LEU A 183 -12.45 12.59 -10.76
N VAL A 184 -11.64 13.54 -11.22
CA VAL A 184 -10.33 13.82 -10.63
C VAL A 184 -10.49 14.24 -9.18
N GLY A 185 -11.42 15.14 -8.85
CA GLY A 185 -11.73 15.54 -7.48
C GLY A 185 -12.13 14.36 -6.60
N ALA A 186 -13.01 13.49 -7.10
CA ALA A 186 -13.41 12.27 -6.40
C ALA A 186 -12.21 11.34 -6.10
N ILE A 187 -11.32 11.14 -7.07
CA ILE A 187 -10.09 10.35 -6.90
C ILE A 187 -9.19 10.97 -5.82
N HIS A 188 -9.01 12.29 -5.80
CA HIS A 188 -8.20 12.97 -4.77
C HIS A 188 -8.74 12.70 -3.37
N ILE A 189 -10.06 12.76 -3.18
CA ILE A 189 -10.69 12.44 -1.89
C ILE A 189 -10.49 10.97 -1.52
N GLY A 190 -10.59 10.05 -2.49
CA GLY A 190 -10.29 8.63 -2.28
C GLY A 190 -8.84 8.39 -1.84
N VAL A 191 -7.88 9.06 -2.48
CA VAL A 191 -6.45 9.00 -2.11
C VAL A 191 -6.20 9.65 -0.74
N ALA A 192 -6.88 10.76 -0.43
CA ALA A 192 -6.79 11.39 0.88
C ALA A 192 -7.32 10.48 2.00
N LEU A 193 -8.42 9.76 1.77
CA LEU A 193 -8.92 8.74 2.69
C LEU A 193 -7.87 7.63 2.91
N ALA A 194 -7.25 7.12 1.84
CA ALA A 194 -6.18 6.14 1.95
C ALA A 194 -4.97 6.67 2.74
N ALA A 195 -4.61 7.95 2.55
CA ALA A 195 -3.55 8.62 3.32
C ALA A 195 -3.90 8.70 4.82
N LEU A 196 -5.14 9.04 5.16
CA LEU A 196 -5.60 9.08 6.55
C LEU A 196 -5.55 7.70 7.21
N VAL A 197 -5.98 6.65 6.49
CA VAL A 197 -5.90 5.27 6.98
C VAL A 197 -4.44 4.85 7.18
N ALA A 198 -3.54 5.21 6.26
CA ALA A 198 -2.10 4.95 6.41
C ALA A 198 -1.51 5.65 7.65
N LEU A 199 -1.84 6.93 7.86
CA LEU A 199 -1.41 7.69 9.05
C LEU A 199 -1.97 7.10 10.34
N TRP A 200 -3.24 6.70 10.35
CA TRP A 200 -3.85 6.03 11.49
C TRP A 200 -3.16 4.70 11.80
N THR A 201 -2.76 3.95 10.76
CA THR A 201 -2.00 2.69 10.90
C THR A 201 -0.62 2.93 11.51
N VAL A 202 0.11 3.97 11.07
CA VAL A 202 1.39 4.39 11.69
C VAL A 202 1.21 4.71 13.17
N TRP A 203 0.18 5.48 13.50
CA TRP A 203 -0.09 5.90 14.87
C TRP A 203 -0.43 4.71 15.77
N HIS A 204 -1.23 3.76 15.28
CA HIS A 204 -1.58 2.56 16.01
C HIS A 204 -0.36 1.65 16.21
N ALA A 205 0.49 1.48 15.20
CA ALA A 205 1.72 0.70 15.29
C ALA A 205 2.67 1.25 16.37
N ARG A 206 2.77 2.58 16.51
CA ARG A 206 3.58 3.23 17.56
C ARG A 206 3.02 3.07 18.98
N ARG A 207 1.75 2.68 19.14
CA ARG A 207 1.11 2.47 20.45
C ARG A 207 1.23 1.04 20.97
N VAL A 208 1.75 0.09 20.19
CA VAL A 208 1.93 -1.29 20.65
C VAL A 208 3.11 -1.34 21.64
N PRO A 209 2.89 -1.72 22.92
CA PRO A 209 3.97 -1.85 23.88
C PRO A 209 4.96 -2.92 23.37
N PRO A 210 6.28 -2.71 23.56
CA PRO A 210 7.26 -3.71 23.17
C PRO A 210 6.96 -5.01 23.91
N VAL A 211 6.64 -6.06 23.15
CA VAL A 211 6.39 -7.39 23.71
C VAL A 211 7.70 -7.88 24.31
N GLN A 212 7.80 -7.83 25.63
CA GLN A 212 8.88 -8.48 26.35
C GLN A 212 8.67 -9.98 26.18
N LEU A 213 9.45 -10.59 25.28
CA LEU A 213 9.61 -12.03 25.18
C LEU A 213 10.28 -12.50 26.48
N ALA A 214 9.48 -12.60 27.54
CA ALA A 214 9.90 -13.19 28.81
C ALA A 214 10.14 -14.68 28.57
N ARG A 215 11.36 -14.97 28.15
CA ARG A 215 12.16 -16.14 28.49
C ARG A 215 11.33 -17.32 29.03
N ALA A 216 10.84 -18.16 28.12
CA ALA A 216 10.47 -19.54 28.43
C ALA A 216 11.67 -20.40 28.96
N ALA A 217 12.80 -19.78 29.29
CA ALA A 217 13.94 -20.42 29.95
C ALA A 217 13.83 -20.42 31.49
N GLN A 218 12.76 -19.88 32.08
CA GLN A 218 12.54 -19.94 33.53
C GLN A 218 11.63 -21.11 33.97
N GLN A 219 10.97 -21.78 33.02
CA GLN A 219 9.99 -22.84 33.33
C GLN A 219 10.62 -24.24 33.38
N GLU A 220 11.82 -24.44 32.82
CA GLU A 220 12.56 -25.71 32.89
C GLU A 220 13.44 -25.83 34.15
N SER A 221 13.69 -24.72 34.85
CA SER A 221 14.45 -24.70 36.11
C SER A 221 13.59 -24.88 37.38
N ALA A 222 12.29 -25.15 37.24
CA ALA A 222 11.35 -25.25 38.36
C ALA A 222 10.68 -26.63 38.51
N MET A 223 11.22 -27.68 37.88
CA MET A 223 10.90 -29.06 38.23
C MET A 223 11.99 -29.58 39.18
N PRO A 224 11.74 -29.64 40.51
CA PRO A 224 12.58 -30.43 41.40
C PRO A 224 12.36 -31.93 41.11
N GLU A 225 13.42 -32.70 41.35
CA GLU A 225 13.57 -34.14 41.08
C GLU A 225 12.39 -35.04 41.48
#